data_AF-A0A9X2MY81-F1
#
_entry.id   AF-A0A9X2MY81-F1
#
_cell.length_a   1.000
_cell.length_b   1.000
_cell.length_c   1.000
_cell.angle_alpha   90.00
_cell.angle_beta   90.00
_cell.angle_gamma   90.00
#
_symmetry.space_group_name_H-M   'P 1'
#
loop_
_entity.id
_entity.type
_entity.pdbx_description
1 polymer ?
#
loop_
_entity_poly.entity_id
_entity_poly.type
_entity_poly.pdbx_seq_one_letter_code
_entity_poly.pdbx_strand_id
1 'polypeptide(L)'
;GPDGAGHYVKMVHNGIEYGDMQLICEAYDLLQNVLGVTTEELHEIFTEWNKGELDSYLIEITRDIFAKYDPETGKPMVDVILDS
;
A
#
# COMPACT_ATOMS: atom_id res chain seq x y z
N GLY A 1 -10.13 -2.67 28.86
CA GLY A 1 -11.40 -2.64 29.61
C GLY A 1 -11.76 -4.05 30.04
N PRO A 2 -12.76 -4.23 30.91
CA PRO A 2 -13.26 -5.57 31.26
C PRO A 2 -13.80 -6.32 30.03
N ASP A 3 -13.83 -7.64 30.11
CA ASP A 3 -14.39 -8.57 29.10
C ASP A 3 -13.85 -8.37 27.66
N GLY A 4 -14.66 -8.67 26.64
CA GLY A 4 -14.32 -8.70 25.21
C GLY A 4 -13.91 -7.36 24.58
N ALA A 5 -13.67 -6.31 25.37
CA ALA A 5 -13.23 -5.01 24.89
C ALA A 5 -11.93 -5.10 24.07
N GLY A 6 -11.01 -6.00 24.43
CA GLY A 6 -9.79 -6.23 23.64
C GLY A 6 -10.07 -6.79 22.24
N HIS A 7 -10.98 -7.76 22.14
CA HIS A 7 -11.41 -8.32 20.85
C HIS A 7 -12.13 -7.28 19.99
N TYR A 8 -12.96 -6.44 20.62
CA TYR A 8 -13.65 -5.37 19.91
C TYR A 8 -12.67 -4.33 19.34
N VAL A 9 -11.70 -3.87 20.14
CA VAL A 9 -10.67 -2.93 19.66
C VAL A 9 -9.87 -3.54 18.51
N LYS A 10 -9.51 -4.83 18.57
CA LYS A 10 -8.82 -5.51 17.46
C LYS A 10 -9.69 -5.59 16.21
N MET A 11 -10.98 -5.90 16.35
CA MET A 11 -11.91 -5.92 15.23
C MET A 11 -12.00 -4.54 14.54
N VAL A 12 -12.10 -3.46 15.31
CA VAL A 12 -12.12 -2.10 14.77
C VAL A 12 -10.79 -1.74 14.11
N HIS A 13 -9.67 -2.05 14.73
CA HIS A 13 -8.35 -1.81 14.16
C HIS A 13 -8.16 -2.54 12.81
N ASN A 14 -8.54 -3.81 12.71
CA ASN A 14 -8.53 -4.51 11.42
C ASN A 14 -9.41 -3.79 10.40
N GLY A 15 -10.61 -3.34 10.80
CA GLY A 15 -11.50 -2.59 9.92
C GLY A 15 -10.89 -1.28 9.40
N ILE A 16 -10.13 -0.57 10.24
CA ILE A 16 -9.38 0.62 9.84
C ILE A 16 -8.25 0.23 8.88
N GLU A 17 -7.47 -0.82 9.18
CA GLU A 17 -6.40 -1.31 8.31
C GLU A 17 -6.90 -1.67 6.89
N TYR A 18 -8.06 -2.33 6.78
CA TYR A 18 -8.68 -2.61 5.48
C TYR A 18 -9.06 -1.33 4.72
N GLY A 19 -9.57 -0.32 5.44
CA GLY A 19 -9.89 0.98 4.85
C GLY A 19 -8.64 1.70 4.34
N ASP A 20 -7.57 1.74 5.13
CA ASP A 20 -6.31 2.37 4.75
C ASP A 20 -5.67 1.67 3.54
N MET A 21 -5.64 0.33 3.53
CA MET A 21 -5.15 -0.44 2.39
C MET A 21 -5.94 -0.16 1.11
N GLN A 22 -7.27 -0.08 1.21
CA GLN A 22 -8.12 0.21 0.04
C GLN A 22 -7.87 1.63 -0.50
N LEU A 23 -7.76 2.64 0.38
CA LEU A 23 -7.46 4.01 -0.02
C LEU A 23 -6.09 4.13 -0.71
N ILE A 24 -5.09 3.40 -0.21
CA ILE A 24 -3.77 3.32 -0.84
C ILE A 24 -3.87 2.68 -2.23
N CYS A 25 -4.61 1.58 -2.38
CA CYS A 25 -4.85 0.94 -3.67
C CYS A 25 -5.56 1.86 -4.68
N GLU A 26 -6.54 2.65 -4.24
CA GLU A 26 -7.24 3.61 -5.10
C GLU A 26 -6.31 4.76 -5.54
N ALA A 27 -5.45 5.24 -4.65
CA ALA A 27 -4.45 6.25 -5.02
C ALA A 27 -3.46 5.69 -6.05
N TYR A 28 -2.98 4.46 -5.85
CA TYR A 28 -2.15 3.73 -6.82
C TYR A 28 -2.85 3.58 -8.18
N ASP A 29 -4.11 3.15 -8.20
CA ASP A 29 -4.90 2.96 -9.43
C ASP A 29 -5.04 4.27 -10.22
N LEU A 30 -5.35 5.38 -9.54
CA LEU A 30 -5.42 6.70 -10.17
C LEU A 30 -4.08 7.13 -10.76
N LEU A 31 -2.98 6.96 -10.02
CA LEU A 31 -1.64 7.32 -10.49
C LEU A 31 -1.25 6.50 -11.72
N GLN A 32 -1.47 5.19 -11.68
CA GLN A 32 -1.07 4.30 -12.76
C GLN A 32 -1.99 4.41 -13.98
N ASN A 33 -3.30 4.20 -13.79
CA ASN A 33 -4.23 4.02 -14.90
C ASN A 33 -4.78 5.34 -15.45
N VAL A 34 -4.82 6.41 -14.66
CA VAL A 34 -5.28 7.73 -15.13
C VAL A 34 -4.10 8.63 -15.51
N LEU A 35 -3.04 8.64 -14.71
CA LEU A 35 -1.89 9.53 -14.93
C LEU A 35 -0.72 8.86 -15.64
N GLY A 36 -0.73 7.53 -15.82
CA GLY A 36 0.32 6.81 -16.54
C GLY A 36 1.65 6.76 -15.80
N VAL A 37 1.64 6.94 -14.49
CA VAL A 37 2.83 6.96 -13.63
C VAL A 37 3.46 5.56 -13.63
N THR A 38 4.78 5.48 -13.82
CA THR A 38 5.49 4.19 -13.83
C THR A 38 5.73 3.66 -12.42
N THR A 39 6.06 2.37 -12.28
CA THR A 39 6.31 1.75 -10.98
C THR A 39 7.51 2.38 -10.26
N GLU A 40 8.54 2.83 -11.00
CA GLU A 40 9.66 3.57 -10.44
C GLU A 40 9.24 4.96 -9.93
N GLU A 41 8.36 5.66 -10.66
CA GLU A 41 7.83 6.94 -10.22
C GLU A 41 6.90 6.78 -9.01
N LEU A 42 6.11 5.70 -8.95
CA LEU A 42 5.31 5.32 -7.79
C LEU A 42 6.20 5.10 -6.55
N HIS A 43 7.33 4.42 -6.70
CA HIS A 43 8.30 4.26 -5.60
C HIS A 43 8.76 5.62 -5.05
N GLU A 44 9.10 6.58 -5.92
CA GLU A 44 9.54 7.91 -5.49
C GLU A 44 8.42 8.72 -4.83
N ILE A 45 7.19 8.67 -5.38
CA ILE A 45 6.03 9.35 -4.81
C ILE A 45 5.73 8.84 -3.40
N PHE A 46 5.65 7.52 -3.23
CA PHE A 46 5.38 6.91 -1.93
C PHE A 46 6.55 7.09 -0.96
N THR A 47 7.79 7.17 -1.47
CA THR A 47 8.96 7.55 -0.66
C THR A 47 8.81 8.95 -0.08
N GLU A 48 8.30 9.90 -0.85
CA GLU A 48 8.09 11.27 -0.37
C GLU A 48 6.90 11.37 0.58
N TRP A 49 5.80 10.68 0.29
CA TRP A 49 4.65 10.61 1.19
C TRP A 49 5.02 10.05 2.56
N ASN A 50 5.93 9.06 2.61
CA ASN A 50 6.43 8.49 3.85
C ASN A 50 7.35 9.40 4.68
N LYS A 51 7.69 10.61 4.20
CA LYS A 51 8.43 11.62 4.97
C LYS A 51 7.52 12.75 5.47
N GLY A 52 6.28 12.78 5.00
CA GLY A 52 5.32 13.83 5.27
C GLY A 52 4.22 13.38 6.24
N GLU A 53 3.02 13.94 6.06
CA GLU A 53 1.86 13.65 6.92
C GLU A 53 1.36 12.20 6.81
N LEU A 54 1.75 11.49 5.75
CA LEU A 54 1.37 10.10 5.50
C LEU A 54 2.41 9.09 6.00
N ASP A 55 3.43 9.52 6.76
CA ASP A 55 4.41 8.63 7.38
C ASP A 55 3.71 7.56 8.24
N SER A 56 3.71 6.33 7.72
CA SER A 56 2.99 5.20 8.30
C SER A 56 3.55 3.89 7.76
N TYR A 57 3.40 2.82 8.55
CA TYR A 57 3.89 1.50 8.16
C TYR A 57 3.31 1.00 6.82
N LEU A 58 2.02 1.25 6.55
CA LEU A 58 1.39 0.84 5.29
C LEU A 58 1.95 1.59 4.08
N ILE A 59 2.30 2.88 4.22
CA ILE A 59 2.95 3.65 3.15
C ILE A 59 4.39 3.17 2.96
N GLU A 60 5.11 2.88 4.03
CA GLU A 60 6.48 2.35 3.99
C GLU A 60 6.56 1.01 3.23
N ILE A 61 5.71 0.04 3.56
CA ILE A 61 5.73 -1.25 2.87
C ILE A 61 5.25 -1.12 1.42
N THR A 62 4.31 -0.22 1.13
CA THR A 62 3.85 0.05 -0.25
C THR A 62 4.98 0.62 -1.10
N ARG A 63 5.74 1.59 -0.57
CA ARG A 63 6.97 2.09 -1.18
C ARG A 63 7.93 0.94 -1.49
N ASP A 64 8.18 0.06 -0.52
CA ASP A 64 9.13 -1.05 -0.67
C ASP A 64 8.67 -2.09 -1.68
N ILE A 65 7.36 -2.32 -1.81
CA ILE A 65 6.76 -3.22 -2.81
C ILE A 65 7.05 -2.72 -4.23
N PHE A 66 6.94 -1.41 -4.49
CA PHE A 66 7.26 -0.85 -5.82
C PHE A 66 8.74 -0.98 -6.20
N ALA A 67 9.64 -1.15 -5.23
CA ALA A 67 11.05 -1.44 -5.48
C ALA A 67 11.36 -2.93 -5.72
N LYS A 68 10.36 -3.82 -5.60
CA LYS A 68 10.56 -5.26 -5.84
C LYS A 68 10.33 -5.60 -7.30
N TYR A 69 11.26 -6.39 -7.84
CA TYR A 69 11.18 -6.95 -9.18
C TYR A 69 11.13 -8.46 -9.08
N ASP A 70 10.35 -9.06 -9.96
CA ASP A 70 10.30 -10.50 -10.12
C ASP A 70 11.59 -11.00 -10.80
N PRO A 71 12.34 -11.93 -10.19
CA PRO A 71 13.61 -12.39 -10.74
C PRO A 71 13.46 -13.23 -12.02
N GLU A 72 12.28 -13.79 -12.29
CA GLU A 72 12.04 -14.63 -13.47
C GLU A 72 11.71 -13.80 -14.71
N THR A 73 10.84 -12.80 -14.56
CA THR A 73 10.35 -11.95 -15.66
C THR A 73 11.08 -10.62 -15.78
N GLY A 74 11.75 -10.17 -14.72
CA GLY A 74 12.38 -8.85 -14.64
C GLY A 74 11.39 -7.68 -14.55
N LYS A 75 10.09 -7.97 -14.38
CA LYS A 75 9.04 -6.96 -14.25
C LYS A 75 8.87 -6.54 -12.78
N PRO A 76 8.27 -5.37 -12.51
CA PRO A 76 7.86 -5.03 -11.15
C PRO A 76 6.97 -6.12 -10.55
N MET A 77 7.23 -6.47 -9.28
CA MET A 77 6.54 -7.56 -8.58
C MET A 77 5.03 -7.32 -8.53
N VAL A 78 4.61 -6.06 -8.37
CA VAL A 78 3.19 -5.66 -8.32
C VAL A 78 2.44 -6.00 -9.61
N ASP A 79 3.12 -6.02 -10.77
CA ASP A 79 2.49 -6.27 -12.07
C ASP A 79 2.29 -7.75 -12.39
N VAL A 80 2.92 -8.64 -11.61
CA VAL A 80 2.86 -10.10 -11.82
C VAL A 80 2.08 -10.83 -10.73
N ILE A 81 1.65 -10.10 -9.69
CA ILE A 81 0.73 -10.61 -8.67
C ILE A 81 -0.69 -10.65 -9.25
N LEU A 82 -1.35 -11.79 -9.10
CA LEU A 82 -2.73 -11.97 -9.54
C LEU A 82 -3.67 -11.13 -8.67
N ASP A 83 -4.47 -10.29 -9.32
CA ASP A 83 -5.45 -9.39 -8.71
C ASP A 83 -6.88 -9.97 -8.66
N SER A 84 -7.05 -11.25 -9.06
CA SER A 84 -8.32 -11.99 -9.05
C SER A 84 -8.19 -13.51 -8.90
#